data_AF-A0A1F7W7I5-F1
#
_entry.id   AF-A0A1F7W7I5-F1
#
_cell.length_a   1.000
_cell.length_b   1.000
_cell.length_c   1.000
_cell.angle_alpha   90.00
_cell.angle_beta   90.00
_cell.angle_gamma   90.00
#
_symmetry.space_group_name_H-M   'P 1'
#
loop_
_entity.id
_entity.type
_entity.pdbx_description
1 polymer ?
#
loop_
_entity_poly.entity_id
_entity_poly.type
_entity_poly.pdbx_seq_one_letter_code
_entity_poly.pdbx_strand_id
1 'polypeptide(L)'
;METSSPVNNLSHMAEYFNVDREAIFEEIVERGRAQGVTTQETYNDLVEEVIESHRAVGEIHDDSPTEDMEEQLRGRWTDYKESLGLDDAQPQL
;
A
#
# COMPACT_ATOMS: atom_id res chain seq x y z
N MET A 1 45.25 -14.36 22.55
CA MET A 1 43.93 -15.00 22.33
C MET A 1 42.92 -13.89 22.26
N GLU A 2 41.98 -14.04 21.35
CA GLU A 2 41.36 -12.99 20.56
C GLU A 2 40.53 -11.98 21.38
N THR A 3 40.61 -10.71 20.97
CA THR A 3 39.75 -9.64 21.44
C THR A 3 38.31 -9.95 21.03
N SER A 4 37.47 -10.36 21.98
CA SER A 4 36.04 -10.50 21.77
C SER A 4 35.45 -9.12 21.45
N SER A 5 35.30 -8.85 20.16
CA SER A 5 34.47 -7.78 19.64
C SER A 5 33.06 -7.91 20.24
N PRO A 6 32.45 -6.83 20.76
CA PRO A 6 31.05 -6.87 21.09
C PRO A 6 30.29 -7.17 19.81
N VAL A 7 29.51 -8.25 19.84
CA VAL A 7 28.54 -8.60 18.82
C VAL A 7 27.70 -7.37 18.53
N ASN A 8 27.95 -6.74 17.38
CA ASN A 8 27.12 -5.69 16.86
C ASN A 8 25.81 -6.36 16.46
N ASN A 9 24.93 -6.52 17.45
CA ASN A 9 23.61 -7.08 17.28
C ASN A 9 22.79 -6.01 16.56
N LEU A 10 23.01 -5.92 15.24
CA LEU A 10 22.06 -5.45 14.24
C LEU A 10 20.82 -6.38 14.28
N SER A 11 20.18 -6.47 15.45
CA SER A 11 18.86 -7.04 15.57
C SER A 11 17.92 -5.98 15.03
N HIS A 12 17.65 -6.08 13.72
CA HIS A 12 16.46 -5.62 13.02
C HIS A 12 16.03 -4.19 13.37
N MET A 13 16.30 -3.15 12.57
CA MET A 13 15.62 -2.91 11.29
C MET A 13 14.18 -3.45 11.20
N ALA A 14 13.46 -3.56 12.32
CA ALA A 14 12.07 -3.18 12.35
C ALA A 14 12.08 -1.65 12.43
N GLU A 15 12.49 -1.01 11.33
CA GLU A 15 11.92 0.31 11.04
C GLU A 15 10.43 0.12 11.22
N TYR A 16 9.81 0.93 12.07
CA TYR A 16 8.38 0.84 12.34
C TYR A 16 7.67 0.96 10.98
N PHE A 17 7.36 -0.18 10.37
CA PHE A 17 6.59 -0.33 9.14
C PHE A 17 5.15 -0.01 9.52
N ASN A 18 4.91 1.24 9.90
CA ASN A 18 3.59 1.79 9.86
C ASN A 18 3.38 2.10 8.38
N VAL A 19 2.92 1.11 7.62
CA VAL A 19 2.67 1.32 6.19
C VAL A 19 1.52 2.31 6.10
N ASP A 20 1.86 3.56 5.78
CA ASP A 20 0.89 4.64 5.67
C ASP A 20 -0.11 4.34 4.55
N ARG A 21 -1.34 4.82 4.69
CA ARG A 21 -2.41 4.73 3.67
C ARG A 21 -1.95 5.18 2.29
N GLU A 22 -1.07 6.17 2.26
CA GLU A 22 -0.53 6.73 1.02
C GLU A 22 0.38 5.71 0.31
N ALA A 23 1.25 5.02 1.04
CA ALA A 23 2.10 3.96 0.49
C ALA A 23 1.28 2.78 -0.04
N ILE A 24 0.21 2.37 0.67
CA ILE A 24 -0.71 1.34 0.19
C ILE A 24 -1.41 1.79 -1.10
N PHE A 25 -1.85 3.05 -1.17
CA PHE A 25 -2.48 3.59 -2.36
C PHE A 25 -1.54 3.62 -3.58
N GLU A 26 -0.29 4.05 -3.39
CA GLU A 26 0.73 4.02 -4.45
C GLU A 26 0.94 2.60 -4.97
N GLU A 27 1.06 1.61 -4.08
CA GLU A 27 1.17 0.21 -4.47
C GLU A 27 -0.06 -0.26 -5.27
N ILE A 28 -1.27 0.11 -4.85
CA ILE A 28 -2.51 -0.21 -5.58
C ILE A 28 -2.48 0.41 -6.98
N VAL A 29 -2.01 1.65 -7.13
CA VAL A 29 -1.87 2.30 -8.45
C VAL A 29 -0.88 1.54 -9.34
N GLU A 30 0.29 1.18 -8.81
CA GLU A 30 1.30 0.44 -9.55
C GLU A 30 0.84 -0.95 -9.96
N ARG A 31 0.27 -1.72 -9.03
CA ARG A 31 -0.28 -3.06 -9.27
C ARG A 31 -1.47 -2.99 -10.22
N GLY A 32 -2.36 -2.03 -10.03
CA GLY A 32 -3.53 -1.85 -10.87
C GLY A 32 -3.16 -1.49 -12.30
N ARG A 33 -2.14 -0.62 -12.48
CA ARG A 33 -1.56 -0.34 -13.80
C ARG A 33 -0.95 -1.57 -14.44
N ALA A 34 -0.19 -2.37 -13.69
CA ALA A 34 0.45 -3.58 -14.19
C ALA A 34 -0.57 -4.67 -14.56
N GLN A 35 -1.66 -4.77 -13.82
CA GLN A 35 -2.75 -5.73 -14.03
C GLN A 35 -3.80 -5.26 -15.05
N GLY A 36 -3.80 -3.97 -15.41
CA GLY A 36 -4.80 -3.38 -16.32
C GLY A 36 -6.16 -3.17 -15.67
N VAL A 37 -6.18 -2.92 -14.35
CA VAL A 37 -7.38 -2.61 -13.58
C VAL A 37 -7.95 -1.27 -14.04
N THR A 38 -9.10 -1.33 -14.69
CA THR A 38 -9.77 -0.18 -15.34
C THR A 38 -11.22 -0.01 -14.89
N THR A 39 -11.74 -0.92 -14.06
CA THR A 39 -13.09 -0.86 -13.52
C THR A 39 -13.04 -0.72 -12.00
N GLN A 40 -14.04 -0.05 -11.44
CA GLN A 40 -14.13 0.13 -9.99
C GLN A 40 -14.25 -1.20 -9.23
N GLU A 41 -14.93 -2.19 -9.82
CA GLU A 41 -15.04 -3.54 -9.26
C GLU A 41 -13.66 -4.19 -9.10
N THR A 42 -12.87 -4.25 -10.18
CA THR A 42 -11.52 -4.83 -10.14
C THR A 42 -10.55 -4.01 -9.28
N TYR A 43 -10.78 -2.71 -9.13
CA TYR A 43 -10.05 -1.88 -8.18
C TYR A 43 -10.38 -2.21 -6.72
N ASN A 44 -11.66 -2.41 -6.40
CA ASN A 44 -12.07 -2.77 -5.05
C ASN A 44 -11.52 -4.14 -4.63
N ASP A 45 -11.49 -5.11 -5.54
CA ASP A 45 -10.82 -6.41 -5.35
C ASP A 45 -9.31 -6.22 -5.10
N LEU A 46 -8.64 -5.37 -5.89
CA LEU A 46 -7.21 -5.10 -5.71
C LEU A 46 -6.90 -4.43 -4.37
N VAL A 47 -7.74 -3.48 -3.93
CA VAL A 47 -7.60 -2.82 -2.62
C VAL A 47 -7.68 -3.85 -1.49
N GLU A 48 -8.66 -4.76 -1.56
CA GLU A 48 -8.83 -5.84 -0.57
C GLU A 48 -7.63 -6.77 -0.55
N GLU A 49 -7.16 -7.22 -1.72
CA GLU A 49 -5.98 -8.09 -1.85
C GLU A 49 -4.74 -7.46 -1.21
N VAL A 50 -4.48 -6.18 -1.51
CA VAL A 50 -3.32 -5.48 -0.98
C VAL A 50 -3.41 -5.34 0.54
N ILE A 51 -4.55 -4.90 1.07
CA ILE A 51 -4.76 -4.74 2.52
C ILE A 51 -4.63 -6.09 3.24
N GLU A 52 -5.24 -7.14 2.70
CA GLU A 52 -5.14 -8.50 3.26
C GLU A 52 -3.70 -9.01 3.25
N SER A 53 -2.94 -8.74 2.17
CA SER A 53 -1.51 -9.07 2.09
C SER A 53 -0.70 -8.38 3.19
N HIS A 54 -0.86 -7.06 3.37
CA HIS A 54 -0.16 -6.31 4.42
C HIS A 54 -0.59 -6.75 5.83
N ARG A 55 -1.88 -7.07 6.02
CA ARG A 55 -2.39 -7.64 7.27
C ARG A 55 -1.77 -9.01 7.56
N ALA A 56 -1.63 -9.87 6.55
CA ALA A 56 -1.07 -11.22 6.69
C ALA A 56 0.43 -11.20 7.06
N VAL A 57 1.18 -10.20 6.59
CA VAL A 57 2.59 -9.98 6.95
C VAL A 57 2.74 -9.31 8.33
N GLY A 58 1.64 -8.78 8.88
CA GLY A 58 1.63 -8.10 10.18
C GLY A 58 2.07 -6.63 10.10
N GLU A 59 2.08 -6.05 8.90
CA GLU A 59 2.41 -4.64 8.66
C GLU A 59 1.26 -3.70 9.02
N ILE A 60 0.02 -4.20 8.99
CA ILE A 60 -1.14 -3.49 9.54
C ILE A 60 -1.49 -4.08 10.90
N HIS A 61 -1.38 -3.25 11.95
CA HIS A 61 -1.77 -3.63 13.30
C HIS A 61 -3.31 -3.70 13.44
N ASP A 62 -3.81 -4.81 13.99
CA ASP A 62 -5.25 -5.11 14.20
C ASP A 62 -6.00 -4.06 15.07
N ASP A 63 -5.26 -3.20 15.80
CA ASP A 63 -5.80 -2.09 16.60
C ASP A 63 -6.16 -0.86 15.75
N SER A 64 -5.65 -0.79 14.51
CA SER A 64 -6.04 0.22 13.52
C SER A 64 -7.30 -0.26 12.80
N PRO A 65 -8.31 0.60 12.57
CA PRO A 65 -9.52 0.20 11.88
C PRO A 65 -9.21 -0.06 10.40
N THR A 66 -8.77 -1.28 10.11
CA THR A 66 -8.50 -1.82 8.77
C THR A 66 -9.72 -1.71 7.87
N GLU A 67 -10.91 -1.92 8.43
CA GLU A 67 -12.19 -1.72 7.74
C GLU A 67 -12.36 -0.25 7.27
N ASP A 68 -11.96 0.73 8.09
CA ASP A 68 -12.00 2.16 7.74
C ASP A 68 -10.94 2.51 6.68
N MET A 69 -9.81 1.80 6.67
CA MET A 69 -8.74 1.98 5.69
C MET A 69 -9.14 1.47 4.31
N GLU A 70 -9.78 0.32 4.25
CA GLU A 70 -10.33 -0.27 3.02
C GLU A 70 -11.41 0.60 2.40
N GLU A 71 -12.39 1.05 3.19
CA GLU A 71 -13.43 1.97 2.71
C GLU A 71 -12.84 3.29 2.20
N GLN A 72 -11.84 3.84 2.88
CA GLN A 72 -11.14 5.03 2.43
C GLN A 72 -10.45 4.81 1.09
N LEU A 73 -9.70 3.71 0.93
CA LEU A 73 -8.98 3.41 -0.31
C LEU A 73 -9.94 3.09 -1.46
N ARG A 74 -11.03 2.35 -1.22
CA ARG A 74 -12.10 2.11 -2.20
C ARG A 74 -12.76 3.42 -2.66
N GLY A 75 -12.90 4.39 -1.75
CA GLY A 75 -13.37 5.74 -2.05
C GLY A 75 -12.46 6.55 -2.98
N ARG A 76 -11.16 6.22 -3.05
CA ARG A 76 -10.15 6.88 -3.90
C ARG A 76 -10.09 6.36 -5.33
N TRP A 77 -11.16 5.72 -5.81
CA TRP A 77 -11.26 5.29 -7.22
C TRP A 77 -11.03 6.46 -8.21
N THR A 78 -11.53 7.65 -7.88
CA THR A 78 -11.34 8.85 -8.72
C THR A 78 -9.86 9.22 -8.82
N ASP A 79 -9.16 9.34 -7.67
CA ASP A 79 -7.72 9.61 -7.62
C ASP A 79 -6.91 8.54 -8.38
N TYR A 80 -7.33 7.27 -8.31
CA TYR A 80 -6.67 6.18 -9.02
C TYR A 80 -6.79 6.37 -10.54
N LYS A 81 -7.98 6.73 -11.05
CA LYS A 81 -8.17 7.02 -12.48
C LYS A 81 -7.33 8.22 -12.93
N GLU A 82 -7.23 9.25 -12.11
CA GLU A 82 -6.37 10.42 -12.35
C GLU A 82 -4.90 10.00 -12.40
N SER A 83 -4.46 9.16 -11.46
CA SER A 83 -3.09 8.64 -11.39
C SER A 83 -2.71 7.77 -12.59
N LEU A 84 -3.67 7.05 -13.17
CA LEU A 84 -3.47 6.28 -14.39
C LEU A 84 -3.58 7.09 -15.68
N GLY A 85 -4.05 8.35 -15.60
CA GLY A 85 -4.38 9.14 -16.78
C GLY A 85 -5.55 8.55 -17.58
N LEU A 86 -6.44 7.79 -16.93
CA LEU A 86 -7.70 7.30 -17.52
C LEU A 86 -8.75 8.41 -17.61
N ASP A 87 -8.56 9.50 -16.87
CA ASP A 87 -9.25 10.76 -17.10
C ASP A 87 -8.55 11.50 -18.25
N ASP A 88 -9.06 11.30 -19.48
CA ASP A 88 -8.61 11.86 -20.76
C ASP A 88 -8.72 13.42 -20.85
N ALA A 89 -8.78 14.14 -19.72
CA ALA A 89 -9.14 15.55 -19.68
C ALA A 89 -8.43 16.36 -18.60
N GLN A 90 -7.10 16.38 -18.60
CA GLN A 90 -6.36 17.54 -18.08
C GLN A 90 -5.34 18.02 -19.12
N PRO A 91 -5.68 19.04 -19.94
CA PRO A 91 -4.65 19.83 -20.59
C PRO A 91 -3.77 20.43 -19.49
N GLN A 92 -2.51 20.03 -19.48
CA GLN A 92 -1.44 20.71 -18.76
C GLN A 92 -1.44 22.17 -19.24
N LEU A 93 -1.87 23.09 -18.39
CA LEU A 93 -1.99 24.53 -18.66
C LEU A 93 -0.94 25.29 -17.86
#